data_AF-A0A087RUK0-F1
#
_entry.id   AF-A0A087RUK0-F1
#
_cell.length_a   1.000
_cell.length_b   1.000
_cell.length_c   1.000
_cell.angle_alpha   90.00
_cell.angle_beta   90.00
_cell.angle_gamma   90.00
#
_symmetry.space_group_name_H-M   'P 1'
#
loop_
_entity.id
_entity.type
_entity.pdbx_description
1 polymer ?
#
loop_
_entity_poly.entity_id
_entity_poly.type
_entity_poly.pdbx_seq_one_letter_code
_entity_poly.pdbx_strand_id
1 'polypeptide(L)'
;MFFLAGLCEIGGGYLVWLWLREDFSFIVGAAGGFVLFLYGKFIIVDLSSGTSDDITSFLGSIILHMIYVEAKKRVDNTQQLAVPFYIYIDEAHLFSPFALREILNTMRKFNVKVTLATQTINAYPKRVADEIPALARTILCFKCDTGTAHMFRNLLPLGADEMVGL
;
A
#
# COMPACT_ATOMS: atom_id res chain seq x y z
N MET A 1 -0.83 -17.11 -6.28
CA MET A 1 -0.73 -16.00 -7.26
C MET A 1 0.71 -15.56 -7.58
N PHE A 2 1.73 -15.92 -6.79
CA PHE A 2 3.14 -15.59 -7.04
C PHE A 2 3.75 -16.14 -8.34
N PHE A 3 3.36 -17.36 -8.74
CA PHE A 3 3.94 -18.02 -9.90
C PHE A 3 3.65 -17.28 -11.20
N LEU A 4 2.46 -16.67 -11.30
CA LEU A 4 2.03 -15.93 -12.49
C LEU A 4 2.79 -14.60 -12.63
N ALA A 5 3.14 -13.98 -11.51
CA ALA A 5 3.86 -12.71 -11.49
C ALA A 5 5.33 -12.86 -11.94
N GLY A 6 6.04 -13.86 -11.40
CA GLY A 6 7.40 -14.15 -11.84
C GLY A 6 7.48 -14.57 -13.32
N LEU A 7 6.47 -15.30 -13.82
CA LEU A 7 6.40 -15.69 -15.23
C LEU A 7 6.17 -14.50 -16.17
N CYS A 8 5.37 -13.51 -15.74
CA CYS A 8 5.14 -12.28 -16.51
C CYS A 8 6.35 -11.35 -16.52
N GLU A 9 7.10 -11.23 -15.42
CA GLU A 9 8.27 -10.37 -15.33
C GLU A 9 9.46 -10.93 -16.12
N ILE A 10 9.77 -12.22 -15.92
CA ILE A 10 10.82 -12.92 -16.67
C ILE A 10 10.39 -13.08 -18.15
N GLY A 11 9.11 -13.37 -18.39
CA GLY A 11 8.55 -13.51 -19.74
C GLY A 11 8.50 -12.20 -20.53
N GLY A 12 8.11 -11.10 -19.89
CA GLY A 12 8.11 -9.76 -20.49
C GLY A 12 9.53 -9.30 -20.84
N GLY A 13 10.49 -9.50 -19.93
CA GLY A 13 11.91 -9.24 -20.18
C GLY A 13 12.49 -10.10 -21.31
N TYR A 14 12.14 -11.38 -21.35
CA TYR A 14 12.58 -12.31 -22.40
C TYR A 14 12.04 -11.93 -23.79
N LEU A 15 10.79 -11.49 -23.90
CA LEU A 15 10.19 -11.03 -25.17
C LEU A 15 10.87 -9.76 -25.71
N VAL A 16 11.21 -8.81 -24.83
CA VAL A 16 11.98 -7.61 -25.22
C VAL A 16 13.41 -7.97 -25.62
N TRP A 17 14.03 -8.93 -24.94
CA TRP A 17 15.37 -9.41 -25.27
C TRP A 17 15.41 -10.18 -26.61
N LEU A 18 14.41 -11.02 -26.89
CA LEU A 18 14.25 -11.68 -28.19
C LEU A 18 14.12 -10.68 -29.34
N TRP A 19 13.34 -9.61 -29.12
CA TRP A 19 13.21 -8.54 -30.11
C TRP A 19 14.53 -7.83 -30.39
N LEU A 20 15.30 -7.49 -29.34
CA LEU A 20 16.60 -6.81 -29.49
C LEU A 20 17.70 -7.70 -30.07
N ARG A 21 17.65 -9.02 -29.85
CA ARG A 21 18.72 -9.95 -30.22
C ARG A 21 18.52 -10.61 -31.59
N GLU A 22 17.28 -10.88 -31.99
CA GLU A 22 17.00 -11.72 -33.16
C GLU A 22 16.21 -11.03 -34.29
N ASP A 23 16.05 -9.70 -34.27
CA ASP A 23 15.30 -8.94 -35.30
C ASP A 23 13.86 -9.47 -35.52
N PHE A 24 13.27 -10.05 -34.47
CA PHE A 24 11.90 -10.55 -34.49
C PHE A 24 10.89 -9.40 -34.72
N SER A 25 9.68 -9.72 -35.16
CA SER A 25 8.63 -8.73 -35.47
C SER A 25 8.44 -7.70 -34.34
N PHE A 26 8.34 -6.42 -34.73
CA PHE A 26 8.10 -5.27 -33.84
C PHE A 26 6.95 -5.49 -32.83
N ILE A 27 5.95 -6.31 -33.19
CA ILE A 27 4.81 -6.68 -32.35
C ILE A 27 5.25 -7.40 -31.06
N VAL A 28 6.29 -8.24 -31.12
CA VAL A 28 6.80 -9.01 -29.97
C VAL A 28 7.49 -8.09 -28.96
N GLY A 29 8.31 -7.14 -29.45
CA GLY A 29 8.92 -6.11 -28.62
C GLY A 29 7.90 -5.16 -28.00
N ALA A 30 6.89 -4.74 -28.77
CA ALA A 30 5.81 -3.89 -28.27
C ALA A 30 4.95 -4.61 -27.21
N ALA A 31 4.64 -5.89 -27.41
CA ALA A 31 3.90 -6.69 -26.42
C ALA A 31 4.71 -6.91 -25.14
N GLY A 32 5.99 -7.27 -25.24
CA GLY A 32 6.88 -7.41 -24.08
C GLY A 32 7.06 -6.09 -23.31
N GLY A 33 7.26 -4.99 -24.04
CA GLY A 33 7.35 -3.64 -23.47
C GLY A 33 6.05 -3.18 -22.81
N PHE A 34 4.90 -3.53 -23.38
CA PHE A 34 3.59 -3.23 -22.80
C PHE A 34 3.33 -4.03 -21.51
N VAL A 35 3.70 -5.32 -21.49
CA VAL A 35 3.63 -6.16 -20.28
C VAL A 35 4.52 -5.58 -19.17
N LEU A 36 5.76 -5.21 -19.49
CA LEU A 36 6.68 -4.56 -18.55
C LEU A 36 6.20 -3.19 -18.09
N PHE A 37 5.64 -2.37 -18.98
CA PHE A 37 5.08 -1.06 -18.65
C PHE A 37 3.85 -1.15 -17.75
N LEU A 38 2.99 -2.14 -17.96
CA LEU A 38 1.86 -2.43 -17.09
C LEU A 38 2.31 -2.96 -15.72
N TYR A 39 3.37 -3.78 -15.67
CA TYR A 39 3.94 -4.26 -14.41
C TYR A 39 4.66 -3.17 -13.62
N GLY A 40 5.43 -2.30 -14.28
CA GLY A 40 6.16 -1.21 -13.63
C GLY A 40 5.28 -0.18 -12.91
N LYS A 41 3.95 -0.25 -13.05
CA LYS A 41 2.98 0.59 -12.36
C LYS A 41 2.52 0.08 -10.99
N PHE A 42 2.69 -1.21 -10.71
CA PHE A 42 2.17 -1.83 -9.48
C PHE A 42 3.22 -2.73 -8.85
N ILE A 43 3.66 -2.36 -7.64
CA ILE A 43 4.54 -3.19 -6.83
C ILE A 43 3.71 -3.80 -5.72
N ILE A 44 3.71 -5.13 -5.62
CA ILE A 44 3.04 -5.88 -4.56
C ILE A 44 4.13 -6.58 -3.75
N VAL A 45 4.12 -6.35 -2.44
CA VAL A 45 5.05 -7.00 -1.51
C VAL A 45 4.22 -7.91 -0.60
N ASP A 46 4.44 -9.22 -0.68
CA ASP A 46 3.87 -10.16 0.27
C ASP A 46 4.86 -10.41 1.40
N LEU A 47 4.45 -10.07 2.62
CA LEU A 47 5.21 -10.31 3.85
C LEU A 47 4.59 -11.42 4.70
N SER A 48 3.42 -11.93 4.31
CA SER A 48 2.57 -12.80 5.12
C SER A 48 2.90 -14.30 4.98
N SER A 49 3.50 -14.71 3.86
CA SER A 49 3.72 -16.14 3.60
C SER A 49 4.93 -16.69 4.38
N GLY A 50 4.68 -17.37 5.51
CA GLY A 50 5.66 -18.22 6.20
C GLY A 50 6.65 -17.50 7.12
N THR A 51 6.39 -16.23 7.45
CA THR A 51 7.28 -15.38 8.27
C THR A 51 6.58 -15.00 9.59
N SER A 52 7.34 -14.85 10.68
CA SER A 52 6.80 -14.40 11.98
C SER A 52 6.35 -12.95 11.91
N ASP A 53 5.30 -12.57 12.66
CA ASP A 53 4.78 -11.20 12.76
C ASP A 53 5.87 -10.17 13.06
N ASP A 54 6.85 -10.52 13.91
CA ASP A 54 7.98 -9.64 14.24
C ASP A 54 8.86 -9.34 13.02
N ILE A 55 9.12 -10.35 12.20
CA ILE A 55 9.94 -10.20 10.98
C ILE A 55 9.14 -9.44 9.93
N THR A 56 7.85 -9.71 9.80
CA THR A 56 6.92 -8.97 8.92
C THR A 56 6.90 -7.49 9.29
N SER A 57 6.76 -7.17 10.58
CA SER A 57 6.79 -5.80 11.08
C SER A 57 8.12 -5.10 10.79
N PHE A 58 9.23 -5.81 11.00
CA PHE A 58 10.57 -5.30 10.76
C PHE A 58 10.82 -5.02 9.27
N LEU A 59 10.60 -6.02 8.41
CA LEU A 59 10.81 -5.91 6.97
C LEU A 59 9.86 -4.88 6.36
N GLY A 60 8.60 -4.89 6.79
CA GLY A 60 7.61 -3.88 6.42
C GLY A 60 8.05 -2.47 6.79
N SER A 61 8.59 -2.28 8.00
CA SER A 61 9.10 -0.97 8.45
C SER A 61 10.26 -0.47 7.59
N ILE A 62 11.17 -1.36 7.17
CA ILE A 62 12.29 -1.01 6.26
C ILE A 62 11.73 -0.55 4.90
N ILE A 63 10.83 -1.33 4.30
CA ILE A 63 10.24 -1.02 2.99
C ILE A 63 9.51 0.31 3.02
N LEU A 64 8.69 0.52 4.04
CA LEU A 64 7.98 1.76 4.27
C LEU A 64 8.93 2.97 4.42
N HIS A 65 10.03 2.80 5.15
CA HIS A 65 11.05 3.85 5.29
C HIS A 65 11.76 4.14 3.96
N MET A 66 12.05 3.12 3.14
CA MET A 66 12.61 3.33 1.79
C MET A 66 11.65 4.14 0.92
N ILE A 67 10.37 3.78 0.90
CA ILE A 67 9.33 4.52 0.15
C ILE A 67 9.24 5.97 0.64
N TYR A 68 9.33 6.19 1.95
CA TYR A 68 9.35 7.52 2.54
C TYR A 68 10.55 8.36 2.07
N VAL A 69 11.76 7.80 2.10
CA VAL A 69 12.98 8.50 1.63
C VAL A 69 12.86 8.88 0.15
N GLU A 70 12.36 7.96 -0.69
CA GLU A 70 12.16 8.23 -2.11
C GLU A 70 11.05 9.26 -2.36
N ALA A 71 9.95 9.22 -1.59
CA ALA A 71 8.89 10.22 -1.65
C ALA A 71 9.40 11.63 -1.33
N LYS A 72 10.25 11.74 -0.30
CA LYS A 72 10.86 13.02 0.09
C LYS A 72 11.78 13.56 -1.00
N LYS A 73 12.67 12.72 -1.55
CA LYS A 73 13.59 13.09 -2.64
C LYS A 73 12.84 13.61 -3.87
N ARG A 74 11.66 13.06 -4.18
CA ARG A 74 10.86 13.51 -5.33
C ARG A 74 10.38 14.96 -5.19
N VAL A 75 9.97 15.36 -3.99
CA VAL A 75 9.54 16.74 -3.74
C VAL A 75 10.70 17.71 -3.73
N ASP A 76 11.82 17.33 -3.13
CA ASP A 76 13.00 18.21 -3.04
C ASP A 76 13.62 18.48 -4.44
N ASN A 77 13.60 17.50 -5.34
CA ASN A 77 14.25 17.59 -6.66
C ASN A 77 13.36 18.14 -7.78
N THR A 78 12.03 18.10 -7.66
CA THR A 78 11.12 18.41 -8.78
C THR A 78 10.16 19.53 -8.39
N GLN A 79 10.38 20.74 -8.90
CA GLN A 79 9.47 21.89 -8.77
C GLN A 79 8.12 21.73 -9.53
N GLN A 80 7.87 20.58 -10.15
CA GLN A 80 6.64 20.26 -10.87
C GLN A 80 5.75 19.31 -10.07
N LEU A 81 4.43 19.32 -10.34
CA LEU A 81 3.47 18.41 -9.70
C LEU A 81 3.94 16.95 -9.84
N ALA A 82 4.49 16.40 -8.76
CA ALA A 82 4.84 15.00 -8.69
C ALA A 82 3.58 14.16 -8.95
N VAL A 83 3.64 13.23 -9.90
CA VAL A 83 2.54 12.29 -10.18
C VAL A 83 2.15 11.61 -8.86
N PRO A 84 0.88 11.69 -8.44
CA PRO A 84 0.47 11.14 -7.15
C PRO A 84 0.70 9.63 -7.16
N PHE A 85 1.30 9.12 -6.11
CA PHE A 85 1.50 7.69 -5.94
C PHE A 85 0.67 7.16 -4.78
N TYR A 86 0.29 5.89 -4.87
CA TYR A 86 -0.64 5.26 -3.95
C TYR A 86 0.08 4.12 -3.24
N ILE A 87 -0.02 4.10 -1.92
CA ILE A 87 0.44 3.00 -1.06
C ILE A 87 -0.79 2.37 -0.45
N TYR A 88 -0.88 1.06 -0.55
CA TYR A 88 -1.88 0.24 0.11
C TYR A 88 -1.15 -0.67 1.09
N ILE A 89 -1.52 -0.58 2.36
CA ILE A 89 -0.94 -1.40 3.43
C ILE A 89 -2.07 -2.27 3.96
N ASP A 90 -1.99 -3.56 3.67
CA ASP A 90 -2.89 -4.55 4.24
C ASP A 90 -2.35 -5.03 5.59
N GLU A 91 -3.25 -5.46 6.47
CA GLU A 91 -2.96 -5.79 7.87
C GLU A 91 -2.05 -4.76 8.55
N ALA A 92 -2.40 -3.48 8.39
CA ALA A 92 -1.59 -2.35 8.84
C ALA A 92 -1.30 -2.37 10.36
N HIS A 93 -2.07 -3.12 11.16
CA HIS A 93 -1.83 -3.33 12.58
C HIS A 93 -0.53 -4.11 12.89
N LEU A 94 0.02 -4.86 11.93
CA LEU A 94 1.32 -5.52 12.06
C LEU A 94 2.49 -4.53 12.03
N PHE A 95 2.27 -3.31 11.53
CA PHE A 95 3.32 -2.30 11.43
C PHE A 95 3.47 -1.51 12.72
N SER A 96 4.68 -1.02 12.96
CA SER A 96 4.95 -0.26 14.17
C SER A 96 4.09 1.02 14.25
N PRO A 97 3.57 1.36 15.45
CA PRO A 97 2.85 2.60 15.71
C PRO A 97 3.57 3.86 15.21
N PHE A 98 4.89 3.88 15.33
CA PHE A 98 5.72 5.01 14.92
C PHE A 98 5.68 5.20 13.40
N ALA A 99 5.90 4.11 12.64
CA ALA A 99 5.90 4.16 11.17
C ALA A 99 4.53 4.60 10.61
N LEU A 100 3.43 4.06 11.14
CA LEU A 100 2.09 4.43 10.70
C LEU A 100 1.80 5.92 10.89
N ARG A 101 2.15 6.47 12.07
CA ARG A 101 1.96 7.89 12.36
C ARG A 101 2.80 8.78 11.46
N GLU A 102 4.05 8.40 11.23
CA GLU A 102 4.97 9.15 10.36
C GLU A 102 4.43 9.19 8.92
N ILE A 103 3.96 8.04 8.42
CA ILE A 103 3.39 7.93 7.07
C ILE A 103 2.11 8.72 6.93
N LEU A 104 1.15 8.54 7.84
CA LEU A 104 -0.14 9.22 7.77
C LEU A 104 -0.01 10.75 7.86
N ASN A 105 0.94 11.26 8.64
CA ASN A 105 1.17 12.70 8.81
C ASN A 105 2.01 13.32 7.69
N THR A 106 3.05 12.62 7.23
CA THR A 106 4.09 13.24 6.41
C THR A 106 3.88 12.98 4.92
N MET A 107 3.38 11.80 4.55
CA MET A 107 3.28 11.38 3.15
C MET A 107 2.29 12.23 2.34
N ARG A 108 1.31 12.86 3.02
CA ARG A 108 0.44 13.88 2.43
C ARG A 108 1.20 15.05 1.81
N LYS A 109 2.31 15.48 2.45
CA LYS A 109 3.16 16.58 1.97
C LYS A 109 3.88 16.21 0.67
N PHE A 110 4.07 14.92 0.42
CA PHE A 110 4.79 14.40 -0.74
C PHE A 110 3.88 13.90 -1.87
N ASN A 111 2.62 14.34 -1.88
CA ASN A 111 1.57 13.90 -2.82
C ASN A 111 1.41 12.37 -2.88
N VAL A 112 1.58 11.71 -1.72
CA VAL A 112 1.38 10.28 -1.58
C VAL A 112 0.05 10.03 -0.91
N LYS A 113 -0.74 9.14 -1.51
CA LYS A 113 -2.00 8.69 -0.95
C LYS A 113 -1.77 7.34 -0.29
N VAL A 114 -2.08 7.28 1.00
CA VAL A 114 -1.89 6.08 1.81
C VAL A 114 -3.25 5.54 2.18
N THR A 115 -3.47 4.25 1.94
CA THR A 115 -4.65 3.50 2.35
C THR A 115 -4.20 2.41 3.30
N LEU A 116 -4.77 2.40 4.51
CA LEU A 116 -4.54 1.36 5.51
C LEU A 116 -5.76 0.45 5.57
N ALA A 117 -5.54 -0.85 5.58
CA ALA A 117 -6.57 -1.85 5.83
C ALA A 117 -6.24 -2.61 7.11
N THR A 118 -7.27 -2.85 7.93
CA THR A 118 -7.23 -3.67 9.14
C THR A 118 -8.60 -4.27 9.38
N GLN A 119 -8.66 -5.41 10.07
CA GLN A 119 -9.92 -6.05 10.43
C GLN A 119 -10.66 -5.31 11.55
N THR A 120 -9.92 -4.78 12.53
CA THR A 120 -10.48 -4.04 13.66
C THR A 120 -9.52 -2.91 14.07
N ILE A 121 -10.09 -1.80 14.56
CA ILE A 121 -9.27 -0.72 15.11
C ILE A 121 -8.65 -1.11 16.46
N ASN A 122 -9.22 -2.09 17.15
CA ASN A 122 -8.73 -2.58 18.43
C ASN A 122 -7.42 -3.39 18.31
N ALA A 123 -7.04 -3.79 17.10
CA ALA A 123 -5.76 -4.45 16.85
C ALA A 123 -4.58 -3.48 17.02
N TYR A 124 -4.82 -2.17 16.89
CA TYR A 124 -3.81 -1.17 17.18
C TYR A 124 -3.68 -0.91 18.69
N PRO A 125 -2.48 -0.52 19.15
CA PRO A 125 -2.34 0.07 20.47
C PRO A 125 -3.29 1.28 20.62
N LYS A 126 -3.97 1.39 21.77
CA LYS A 126 -5.02 2.41 22.03
C LYS A 126 -4.61 3.82 21.56
N ARG A 127 -3.37 4.22 21.82
CA ARG A 127 -2.83 5.51 21.40
C ARG A 127 -2.90 5.77 19.89
N VAL A 128 -2.63 4.75 19.07
CA VAL A 128 -2.72 4.86 17.61
C VAL A 128 -4.19 4.82 17.19
N ALA A 129 -4.96 3.89 17.75
CA ALA A 129 -6.38 3.73 17.46
C ALA A 129 -7.14 5.05 17.64
N ASP A 130 -6.90 5.78 18.74
CA ASP A 130 -7.52 7.08 19.02
C ASP A 130 -7.07 8.19 18.06
N GLU A 131 -5.87 8.08 17.48
CA GLU A 131 -5.31 9.05 16.53
C GLU A 131 -5.78 8.79 15.08
N ILE A 132 -6.03 7.53 14.68
CA ILE A 132 -6.42 7.18 13.31
C ILE A 132 -7.62 7.99 12.79
N PRO A 133 -8.73 8.16 13.54
CA PRO A 133 -9.87 8.91 13.05
C PRO A 133 -9.58 10.39 12.80
N ALA A 134 -8.65 10.98 13.55
CA ALA A 134 -8.19 12.36 13.34
C ALA A 134 -7.19 12.46 12.18
N LEU A 135 -6.37 11.43 11.97
CA LEU A 135 -5.39 11.39 10.92
C LEU A 135 -6.02 11.03 9.57
N ALA A 136 -6.97 10.11 9.49
CA ALA A 136 -7.59 9.65 8.26
C ALA A 136 -8.68 10.61 7.77
N ARG A 137 -8.55 11.10 6.52
CA ARG A 137 -9.56 12.00 5.93
C ARG A 137 -10.77 11.25 5.38
N THR A 138 -10.54 10.03 4.93
CA THR A 138 -11.57 9.14 4.38
C THR A 138 -11.49 7.85 5.15
N ILE A 139 -12.62 7.44 5.71
CA ILE A 139 -12.77 6.20 6.47
C ILE A 139 -13.81 5.36 5.72
N LEU A 140 -13.44 4.13 5.39
CA LEU A 140 -14.35 3.13 4.87
C LEU A 140 -14.50 2.08 5.96
N CYS A 141 -15.72 1.87 6.43
CA CYS A 141 -16.04 0.90 7.45
C CYS A 141 -17.03 -0.11 6.87
N PHE A 142 -16.71 -1.39 7.01
CA PHE A 142 -17.63 -2.50 6.76
C PHE A 142 -18.24 -2.95 8.10
N LYS A 143 -18.93 -4.09 8.12
CA LYS A 143 -19.32 -4.74 9.37
C LYS A 143 -18.12 -4.80 10.32
N CYS A 144 -18.28 -4.27 11.53
CA CYS A 144 -17.21 -4.20 12.50
C CYS A 144 -17.67 -4.61 13.90
N ASP A 145 -16.71 -4.76 14.80
CA ASP A 145 -16.98 -5.06 16.21
C ASP A 145 -17.50 -3.83 16.97
N THR A 146 -18.08 -4.07 18.15
CA THR A 146 -18.66 -3.00 18.99
C THR A 146 -17.66 -1.93 19.39
N GLY A 147 -16.39 -2.28 19.61
CA GLY A 147 -15.34 -1.33 19.95
C GLY A 147 -15.03 -0.38 18.79
N THR A 148 -14.87 -0.93 17.58
CA THR A 148 -14.72 -0.14 16.35
C THR A 148 -15.96 0.73 16.10
N ALA A 149 -17.16 0.16 16.23
CA ALA A 149 -18.42 0.88 16.03
C ALA A 149 -18.58 2.08 16.99
N HIS A 150 -18.23 1.91 18.27
CA HIS A 150 -18.26 3.01 19.23
C HIS A 150 -17.24 4.11 18.91
N MET A 151 -16.04 3.76 18.44
CA MET A 151 -15.02 4.72 18.07
C MET A 151 -15.43 5.61 16.89
N PHE A 152 -16.10 5.04 15.89
CA PHE A 152 -16.50 5.76 14.67
C PHE A 152 -17.93 6.31 14.69
N ARG A 153 -18.70 6.08 15.77
CA ARG A 153 -20.09 6.51 15.91
C ARG A 153 -20.34 7.99 15.60
N ASN A 154 -19.42 8.86 15.97
CA ASN A 154 -19.57 10.30 15.76
C ASN A 154 -19.10 10.77 14.38
N LEU A 155 -18.41 9.90 13.63
CA LEU A 155 -17.84 10.21 12.32
C LEU A 155 -18.67 9.65 11.17
N LEU A 156 -19.42 8.57 11.41
CA LEU A 156 -20.24 7.91 10.41
C LEU A 156 -21.73 8.21 10.66
N PRO A 157 -22.55 8.30 9.60
CA PRO A 157 -23.98 8.60 9.71
C PRO A 157 -24.83 7.42 10.20
N LEU A 158 -24.22 6.37 10.75
CA LEU A 158 -24.86 5.12 11.17
C LEU A 158 -24.75 4.92 12.69
N GLY A 159 -25.77 4.28 13.28
CA GLY A 159 -25.72 3.89 14.70
C GLY A 159 -24.70 2.78 14.95
N ALA A 160 -24.12 2.72 16.16
CA ALA A 160 -23.15 1.68 16.50
C ALA A 160 -23.74 0.25 16.34
N ASP A 161 -25.02 0.07 16.69
CA ASP A 161 -25.71 -1.22 16.55
C ASP A 161 -25.93 -1.60 15.08
N GLU A 162 -26.17 -0.62 14.21
CA GLU A 162 -26.29 -0.83 12.77
C GLU A 162 -24.95 -1.23 12.16
N MET A 163 -23.85 -0.61 12.60
CA MET A 163 -22.50 -0.93 12.12
C MET A 163 -22.05 -2.35 12.49
N VAL A 164 -22.48 -2.85 13.65
CA VAL A 164 -22.24 -4.24 14.07
C VAL A 164 -23.15 -5.21 13.30
N GLY A 165 -24.35 -4.76 12.94
CA GLY A 165 -25.38 -5.53 12.25
C GLY A 165 -25.23 -5.64 10.72
N LEU A 166 -24.46 -4.75 10.06
CA LEU A 166 -24.14 -4.78 8.62
C LEU A 166 -23.67 -6.16 8.13
#